data_AF-A0A178VVR4-F1
#
_entry.id   AF-A0A178VVR4-F1
#
_cell.length_a   1.000
_cell.length_b   1.000
_cell.length_c   1.000
_cell.angle_alpha   90.00
_cell.angle_beta   90.00
_cell.angle_gamma   90.00
#
_symmetry.space_group_name_H-M   'P 1'
#
loop_
_entity.id
_entity.type
_entity.pdbx_description
1 polymer ?
#
loop_
_entity_poly.entity_id
_entity_poly.type
_entity_poly.pdbx_seq_one_letter_code
_entity_poly.pdbx_strand_id
1 'polypeptide(L)' 'MPFGNGVHSCPGSELAKLEMLILLHHLTTSFRWEVIGDEEGIQYGPFPVPKKGLPIRVTPI' A
#
# COMPACT_ATOMS: atom_id res chain seq x y z
N MET A 1 -8.49 -10.28 8.83
CA MET A 1 -8.96 -8.99 9.38
C MET A 1 -7.75 -8.10 9.62
N PRO A 2 -7.46 -7.11 8.74
CA PRO A 2 -6.15 -6.44 8.67
C PRO A 2 -5.83 -5.52 9.87
N PHE A 3 -6.84 -5.14 10.65
CA PHE A 3 -6.71 -4.22 11.78
C PHE A 3 -7.10 -4.85 13.12
N GLY A 4 -7.05 -6.17 13.26
CA GLY A 4 -7.51 -6.85 14.49
C GLY A 4 -9.02 -6.78 14.69
N ASN A 5 -9.50 -7.26 15.85
CA ASN A 5 -10.92 -7.32 16.24
C ASN A 5 -11.11 -7.06 17.73
N GLY A 6 -12.32 -6.65 18.12
CA GLY A 6 -12.74 -6.48 19.52
C GLY A 6 -11.86 -5.47 20.25
N VAL A 7 -11.51 -5.79 21.50
CA VAL A 7 -10.67 -4.94 22.37
C VAL A 7 -9.24 -4.74 21.86
N HIS A 8 -8.80 -5.54 20.89
CA HIS A 8 -7.49 -5.43 20.24
C HIS A 8 -7.60 -4.93 18.79
N SER A 9 -8.71 -4.28 18.43
CA SER A 9 -8.81 -3.56 17.16
C SER A 9 -7.82 -2.39 17.14
N CYS A 10 -7.19 -2.15 15.99
CA CYS A 10 -6.29 -1.04 15.79
C CYS A 10 -7.04 0.28 16.00
N PRO A 11 -6.66 1.12 16.97
CA PRO A 11 -7.32 2.41 17.19
C PRO A 11 -7.13 3.37 16.00
N GLY A 12 -6.13 3.13 15.16
CA GLY A 12 -5.86 3.90 13.94
C GLY A 12 -6.55 3.38 12.68
N SER A 13 -7.47 2.40 12.75
CA SER A 13 -8.03 1.76 11.55
C SER A 13 -8.73 2.73 10.60
N GLU A 14 -9.48 3.70 11.14
CA GLU A 14 -10.21 4.66 10.32
C GLU A 14 -9.28 5.69 9.69
N LEU A 15 -8.23 6.11 10.42
CA LEU A 15 -7.20 6.98 9.86
C LEU A 15 -6.44 6.28 8.73
N ALA A 16 -6.00 5.03 8.95
CA ALA A 16 -5.30 4.26 7.92
C ALA A 16 -6.15 4.05 6.66
N LYS A 17 -7.45 3.78 6.81
CA LYS A 17 -8.39 3.69 5.68
C LYS A 17 -8.53 5.02 4.94
N LEU A 18 -8.63 6.13 5.66
CA LEU A 18 -8.72 7.47 5.06
C LEU A 18 -7.44 7.81 4.27
N GLU A 19 -6.27 7.58 4.84
CA GLU A 19 -4.98 7.81 4.18
C GLU A 19 -4.84 6.97 2.91
N MET A 20 -5.22 5.68 2.96
CA MET A 20 -5.24 4.80 1.78
C MET A 20 -6.21 5.31 0.71
N LEU A 21 -7.41 5.76 1.10
CA LEU A 21 -8.39 6.31 0.16
C LEU A 21 -7.84 7.55 -0.56
N ILE A 22 -7.26 8.49 0.19
CA ILE A 22 -6.67 9.72 -0.36
C ILE A 22 -5.52 9.37 -1.31
N LEU A 23 -4.61 8.49 -0.88
CA LEU A 23 -3.49 8.04 -1.70
C LEU A 23 -3.97 7.44 -3.02
N LEU A 24 -4.92 6.49 -2.96
CA LEU A 24 -5.46 5.83 -4.14
C LEU A 24 -6.17 6.83 -5.06
N HIS A 25 -7.00 7.72 -4.52
CA HIS A 25 -7.69 8.74 -5.30
C HIS A 25 -6.71 9.57 -6.12
N HIS A 26 -5.67 10.13 -5.50
CA HIS A 26 -4.68 10.93 -6.22
C HIS A 26 -3.86 10.08 -7.19
N LEU A 27 -3.41 8.90 -6.76
CA LEU A 27 -2.60 8.00 -7.59
C LEU A 27 -3.33 7.58 -8.87
N THR A 28 -4.64 7.33 -8.83
CA THR A 28 -5.41 6.87 -10.00
C THR A 28 -6.01 7.99 -10.84
N THR A 29 -6.25 9.17 -10.27
CA THR A 29 -6.91 10.28 -11.00
C THR A 29 -5.93 11.29 -11.56
N SER A 30 -4.73 11.40 -10.99
CA SER A 30 -3.74 12.42 -11.37
C SER A 30 -2.47 11.83 -12.00
N PHE A 31 -2.27 10.52 -11.94
CA PHE A 31 -1.07 9.87 -12.43
C PHE A 31 -1.34 8.59 -13.24
N ARG A 32 -0.43 8.29 -14.16
CA ARG A 32 -0.18 6.95 -14.68
C ARG A 32 1.00 6.36 -13.92
N TRP A 33 0.98 5.07 -13.66
CA TRP A 33 2.07 4.39 -12.98
C TRP A 33 2.27 2.99 -13.54
N GLU A 34 3.52 2.52 -13.50
CA GLU A 34 3.93 1.17 -13.88
C GLU A 34 4.97 0.64 -12.89
N VAL A 35 4.93 -0.66 -12.61
CA VAL A 35 5.97 -1.34 -11.84
C VAL A 35 7.20 -1.49 -12.73
N ILE A 36 8.38 -1.18 -12.18
CA ILE A 36 9.66 -1.33 -12.87
C ILE A 36 10.51 -2.39 -12.16
N GLY A 37 11.36 -3.09 -12.90
CA GLY A 37 12.19 -4.17 -12.36
C GLY A 37 11.46 -5.52 -12.29
N ASP A 38 12.18 -6.54 -11.83
CA ASP A 38 11.70 -7.91 -11.79
C ASP A 38 10.88 -8.20 -10.53
N GLU A 39 9.83 -9.03 -10.66
CA GLU A 39 9.06 -9.51 -9.52
C GLU A 39 9.84 -10.62 -8.78
N GLU A 40 10.49 -10.25 -7.68
CA GLU A 40 11.33 -11.18 -6.91
C GLU A 40 10.58 -11.94 -5.79
N GLY A 41 9.26 -11.77 -5.75
CA GLY A 41 8.35 -12.35 -4.76
C GLY A 41 8.27 -11.57 -3.45
N ILE A 42 7.73 -12.21 -2.41
CA ILE A 42 7.44 -11.60 -1.12
C ILE A 42 8.46 -12.05 -0.06
N GLN A 43 8.90 -11.13 0.78
CA GLN A 43 9.58 -11.44 2.05
C GLN A 43 8.59 -11.30 3.22
N TYR A 44 8.70 -12.20 4.18
CA TYR A 44 7.79 -12.30 5.31
C TYR A 44 8.46 -11.89 6.63
N GLY A 45 7.84 -10.96 7.35
CA GLY A 45 8.12 -10.65 8.76
C GLY A 45 7.86 -9.19 9.11
N PRO A 46 7.55 -8.82 10.37
CA PRO A 46 6.19 -8.99 10.93
C PRO A 46 5.01 -8.79 9.95
N PHE A 47 5.21 -8.20 8.76
CA PHE A 47 4.24 -8.05 7.68
C PHE A 47 4.82 -8.52 6.32
N PRO A 48 4.01 -9.00 5.37
CA PRO A 48 4.49 -9.35 4.03
C PRO A 48 4.82 -8.10 3.22
N VAL A 49 6.02 -8.02 2.64
CA VAL A 49 6.43 -6.93 1.73
C VAL A 49 7.16 -7.49 0.50
N PRO A 50 7.13 -6.80 -0.65
CA PRO A 50 7.92 -7.20 -1.82
C PRO A 50 9.42 -7.25 -1.52
N LYS A 51 10.12 -8.28 -2.00
CA LYS A 51 11.58 -8.34 -1.92
C LYS A 51 12.17 -7.17 -2.69
N LYS A 52 13.13 -6.47 -2.08
CA LYS A 52 13.77 -5.24 -2.61
C LYS A 52 12.81 -4.05 -2.82
N GLY A 53 11.60 -4.09 -2.26
CA GLY A 53 10.60 -3.03 -2.37
C GLY A 53 9.77 -3.12 -3.65
N LEU A 54 8.98 -2.07 -3.93
CA LEU A 54 8.13 -1.97 -5.11
C LEU A 54 8.49 -0.70 -5.89
N PRO A 55 9.58 -0.72 -6.68
CA PRO A 55 9.94 0.43 -7.48
C PRO A 55 8.89 0.64 -8.57
N ILE A 56 8.38 1.87 -8.65
CA ILE A 56 7.38 2.29 -9.63
C ILE A 56 7.87 3.52 -10.37
N ARG A 57 7.48 3.65 -11.64
CA ARG A 57 7.56 4.89 -12.39
C ARG A 57 6.21 5.57 -12.35
N VAL A 58 6.20 6.86 -12.06
CA VAL A 58 4.98 7.68 -11.96
C VAL A 58 5.10 8.84 -12.94
N THR A 59 4.06 9.05 -13.75
CA THR A 59 3.97 10.17 -14.69
C THR A 59 2.62 10.88 -14.52
N PRO A 60 2.57 12.22 -14.46
CA PRO A 60 1.30 12.94 -14.44
C PRO A 60 0.41 12.58 -15.64
N ILE A 61 -0.91 12.59 -15.44
CA ILE A 61 -1.89 12.51 -16.54
C ILE A 61 -1.95 13.84 -17.27
#